data_AF-A0A521KFM6-F1
#
_entry.id   AF-A0A521KFM6-F1
#
_cell.length_a   1.000
_cell.length_b   1.000
_cell.length_c   1.000
_cell.angle_alpha   90.00
_cell.angle_beta   90.00
_cell.angle_gamma   90.00
#
_symmetry.space_group_name_H-M   'P 1'
#
loop_
_entity.id
_entity.type
_entity.pdbx_description
1 polymer ?
#
loop_
_entity_poly.entity_id
_entity_poly.type
_entity_poly.pdbx_seq_one_letter_code
_entity_poly.pdbx_strand_id
1 'polypeptide(L)'
;MIYINLLPKEFRGRERMPLKSVMLVAGVVGTACTMGAYGAWLWFGELAAAQSDRQVAQETLDSLQPQLAHVKALEAERKSFESRASTLDEIAQNRVGWTAKLDQMIDTINTGGSGQKYLIWLDDLTVSRQYDKKTKTAGLYKAQANCGGENIGLVANFLDDLQGSEFFAGFEPPKPPEGKRRDDGDGLIPSSAWNFDLELKLKARETEADKPVKASKSAKSAKAGAKNPAKDSKDEKAAEGEDQ
;
A
#
# COMPACT_ATOMS: atom_id res chain seq x y z
N MET A 1 -93.40 -56.03 45.11
CA MET A 1 -94.24 -55.05 44.39
C MET A 1 -93.30 -54.24 43.50
N ILE A 2 -93.49 -54.23 42.17
CA ILE A 2 -92.54 -53.62 41.23
C ILE A 2 -93.14 -52.33 40.68
N TYR A 3 -92.49 -51.20 40.94
CA TYR A 3 -92.91 -49.89 40.42
C TYR A 3 -92.28 -49.65 39.05
N ILE A 4 -93.08 -49.85 37.99
CA ILE A 4 -92.66 -49.56 36.61
C ILE A 4 -92.96 -48.09 36.31
N ASN A 5 -91.93 -47.28 36.06
CA ASN A 5 -92.10 -45.88 35.71
C ASN A 5 -92.52 -45.74 34.23
N LEU A 6 -93.80 -45.37 34.02
CA LEU A 6 -94.44 -45.30 32.71
C LEU A 6 -94.15 -44.01 31.92
N LEU A 7 -93.34 -43.07 32.42
CA LEU A 7 -93.01 -41.86 31.65
C LEU A 7 -92.35 -42.24 30.29
N PRO A 8 -92.73 -41.58 29.18
CA PRO A 8 -92.06 -41.72 27.89
C PRO A 8 -90.54 -41.47 28.00
N LYS A 9 -89.74 -42.14 27.16
CA LYS A 9 -88.26 -42.08 27.24
C LYS A 9 -87.72 -40.65 27.22
N GLU A 10 -88.36 -39.75 26.47
CA GLU A 10 -88.01 -38.33 26.34
C GLU A 10 -88.10 -37.54 27.66
N PHE A 11 -89.00 -37.94 28.57
CA PHE A 11 -89.18 -37.28 29.88
C PHE A 11 -88.52 -38.06 31.04
N ARG A 12 -87.81 -39.15 30.75
CA ARG A 12 -86.98 -39.82 31.77
C ARG A 12 -85.74 -38.96 31.99
N GLY A 13 -85.56 -38.47 33.22
CA GLY A 13 -84.43 -37.62 33.57
C GLY A 13 -83.11 -38.25 33.14
N ARG A 14 -82.42 -37.58 32.20
CA ARG A 14 -81.20 -38.02 31.51
C ARG A 14 -80.29 -38.83 32.44
N GLU A 15 -80.06 -40.10 32.07
CA GLU A 15 -79.26 -41.03 32.88
C GLU A 15 -77.92 -40.38 33.22
N ARG A 16 -77.72 -40.11 34.53
CA ARG A 16 -76.49 -39.49 35.02
C ARG A 16 -75.38 -40.51 34.80
N MET A 17 -74.46 -40.21 33.88
CA MET A 17 -73.28 -41.05 33.63
C MET A 17 -72.62 -41.39 34.97
N PRO A 18 -72.23 -42.66 35.19
CA PRO A 18 -71.68 -43.08 36.46
C PRO A 18 -70.44 -42.22 36.77
N LEU A 19 -70.41 -41.58 37.94
CA LEU A 19 -69.44 -40.53 38.28
C LEU A 19 -67.97 -40.92 37.98
N LYS A 20 -67.66 -42.21 38.11
CA LYS A 20 -66.36 -42.83 37.79
C LYS A 20 -65.94 -42.67 36.32
N SER A 21 -66.85 -42.81 35.35
CA SER A 21 -66.51 -42.65 33.92
C SER A 21 -66.28 -41.18 33.55
N VAL A 22 -67.07 -40.27 34.11
CA VAL A 22 -66.88 -38.82 33.93
C VAL A 22 -65.52 -38.39 34.49
N MET A 23 -65.17 -38.85 35.69
CA MET A 23 -63.84 -38.59 36.29
C MET A 23 -62.69 -39.18 35.47
N LEU A 24 -62.85 -40.38 34.89
CA LEU A 24 -61.82 -41.00 34.05
C LEU A 24 -61.61 -40.20 32.76
N VAL A 25 -62.68 -39.83 32.05
CA VAL A 25 -62.60 -39.00 30.84
C VAL A 25 -62.00 -37.62 31.16
N ALA A 26 -62.43 -36.98 32.24
CA ALA A 26 -61.86 -35.71 32.69
C ALA A 26 -60.37 -35.83 33.04
N GLY A 27 -59.94 -36.94 33.65
CA GLY A 27 -58.53 -37.22 33.93
C GLY A 27 -57.67 -37.36 32.67
N VAL A 28 -58.15 -38.12 31.67
CA VAL A 28 -57.44 -38.33 30.39
C VAL A 28 -57.38 -37.04 29.57
N VAL A 29 -58.47 -36.26 29.52
CA VAL A 29 -58.46 -34.93 28.89
C VAL A 29 -57.51 -33.99 29.64
N GLY A 30 -57.52 -34.03 30.98
CA GLY A 30 -56.62 -33.25 31.82
C GLY A 30 -55.14 -33.52 31.54
N THR A 31 -54.72 -34.79 31.48
CA THR A 31 -53.32 -35.13 31.17
C THR A 31 -52.92 -34.83 29.73
N ALA A 32 -53.83 -35.01 28.77
CA ALA A 32 -53.60 -34.60 27.38
C ALA A 32 -53.42 -33.07 27.26
N CYS A 33 -54.26 -32.29 27.96
CA CYS A 33 -54.15 -30.83 27.99
C CYS A 33 -52.87 -30.34 28.68
N THR A 34 -52.43 -30.96 29.79
CA THR A 34 -51.18 -30.54 30.46
C THR A 34 -49.95 -30.93 29.66
N MET A 35 -49.92 -32.09 29.02
CA MET A 35 -48.84 -32.47 28.09
C MET A 35 -48.80 -31.55 26.87
N GLY A 36 -49.96 -31.23 26.27
CA GLY A 36 -50.05 -30.27 25.16
C GLY A 36 -49.59 -28.87 25.54
N ALA A 37 -50.01 -28.36 26.70
CA ALA A 37 -49.58 -27.06 27.21
C ALA A 37 -48.08 -27.00 27.51
N TYR A 38 -47.51 -28.07 28.07
CA TYR A 38 -46.06 -28.16 28.33
C TYR A 38 -45.24 -28.24 27.03
N GLY A 39 -45.68 -29.05 26.06
CA GLY A 39 -45.04 -29.13 24.75
C GLY A 39 -45.11 -27.81 23.97
N ALA A 40 -46.25 -27.12 24.02
CA ALA A 40 -46.39 -25.78 23.46
C ALA A 40 -45.50 -24.75 24.19
N TRP A 41 -45.43 -24.79 25.52
CA TRP A 41 -44.56 -23.91 26.31
C TRP A 41 -43.08 -24.07 25.93
N LEU A 42 -42.60 -25.31 25.80
CA LEU A 42 -41.23 -25.58 25.34
C LEU A 42 -41.02 -25.05 23.91
N TRP A 43 -41.89 -25.45 22.97
CA TRP A 43 -41.70 -25.12 21.55
C TRP A 43 -41.77 -23.62 21.27
N PHE A 44 -42.77 -22.91 21.82
CA PHE A 44 -42.87 -21.45 21.65
C PHE A 44 -41.85 -20.70 22.50
N GLY A 45 -41.52 -21.16 23.71
CA GLY A 45 -40.58 -20.49 24.61
C GLY A 45 -39.14 -20.53 24.12
N GLU A 46 -38.66 -21.71 23.71
CA GLU A 46 -37.29 -21.89 23.20
C GLU A 46 -37.12 -21.22 21.82
N LEU A 47 -38.13 -21.32 20.95
CA LEU A 47 -38.14 -20.63 19.65
C LEU A 47 -38.19 -19.10 19.80
N ALA A 48 -38.95 -18.57 20.74
CA ALA A 48 -38.97 -17.13 21.02
C ALA A 48 -37.61 -16.64 21.56
N ALA A 49 -36.99 -17.37 22.48
CA ALA A 49 -35.66 -17.04 23.00
C ALA A 49 -34.58 -17.05 21.89
N ALA A 50 -34.55 -18.10 21.06
CA ALA A 50 -33.63 -18.18 19.93
C ALA A 50 -33.88 -17.07 18.89
N GLN A 51 -35.11 -16.58 18.75
CA GLN A 51 -35.44 -15.43 17.90
C GLN A 51 -35.00 -14.10 18.52
N SER A 52 -35.19 -13.87 19.83
CA SER A 52 -34.71 -12.65 20.51
C SER A 52 -33.19 -12.56 20.51
N ASP A 53 -32.50 -13.67 20.79
CA ASP A 53 -31.03 -13.72 20.79
C ASP A 53 -30.48 -13.42 19.39
N ARG A 54 -31.15 -13.92 18.33
CA ARG A 54 -30.81 -13.60 16.94
C ARG A 54 -31.09 -12.15 16.58
N GLN A 55 -32.17 -11.54 17.10
CA GLN A 55 -32.47 -10.12 16.88
C GLN A 55 -31.41 -9.23 17.55
N VAL A 56 -31.07 -9.48 18.81
CA VAL A 56 -30.00 -8.76 19.52
C VAL A 56 -28.64 -8.96 18.84
N ALA A 57 -28.34 -10.17 18.33
CA ALA A 57 -27.13 -10.42 17.54
C ALA A 57 -27.12 -9.63 16.21
N GLN A 58 -28.27 -9.46 15.56
CA GLN A 58 -28.37 -8.65 14.34
C GLN A 58 -28.22 -7.15 14.64
N GLU A 59 -28.92 -6.62 15.65
CA GLU A 59 -28.83 -5.22 16.07
C GLU A 59 -27.41 -4.82 16.50
N THR A 60 -26.69 -5.73 17.18
CA THR A 60 -25.28 -5.51 17.55
C THR A 60 -24.34 -5.58 16.35
N LEU A 61 -24.59 -6.43 15.34
CA LEU A 61 -23.86 -6.42 14.08
C LEU A 61 -24.12 -5.13 13.28
N ASP A 62 -25.39 -4.75 13.12
CA ASP A 62 -25.82 -3.59 12.33
C ASP A 62 -25.31 -2.27 12.93
N SER A 63 -25.20 -2.16 14.27
CA SER A 63 -24.62 -1.00 14.96
C SER A 63 -23.09 -0.98 15.01
N LEU A 64 -22.41 -2.13 14.83
CA LEU A 64 -20.96 -2.22 14.68
C LEU A 64 -20.50 -2.00 13.22
N GLN A 65 -21.33 -2.37 12.23
CA GLN A 65 -21.04 -2.21 10.80
C GLN A 65 -20.61 -0.79 10.38
N PRO A 66 -21.28 0.32 10.79
CA PRO A 66 -20.83 1.67 10.43
C PRO A 66 -19.50 2.05 11.09
N GLN A 67 -19.23 1.57 12.31
CA GLN A 67 -17.95 1.81 13.00
C GLN A 67 -16.79 1.11 12.25
N LEU A 68 -17.01 -0.14 11.85
CA LEU A 68 -16.08 -0.93 11.04
C LEU A 68 -15.86 -0.33 9.64
N ALA A 69 -16.90 0.25 9.02
CA ALA A 69 -16.79 0.98 7.77
C ALA A 69 -15.94 2.26 7.93
N HIS A 70 -16.15 3.02 9.00
CA HIS A 70 -15.38 4.22 9.32
C HIS A 70 -13.89 3.92 9.56
N VAL A 71 -13.56 2.86 10.33
CA VAL A 71 -12.17 2.42 10.52
C VAL A 71 -11.51 2.02 9.19
N LYS A 72 -12.22 1.31 8.32
CA LYS A 72 -11.72 0.97 6.97
C LYS A 72 -11.49 2.19 6.08
N ALA A 73 -12.32 3.23 6.19
CA ALA A 73 -12.12 4.49 5.48
C ALA A 73 -10.85 5.20 5.97
N LEU A 74 -10.67 5.35 7.28
CA LEU A 74 -9.46 5.93 7.87
C LEU A 74 -8.18 5.15 7.52
N GLU A 75 -8.25 3.82 7.45
CA GLU A 75 -7.13 3.00 6.95
C GLU A 75 -6.78 3.28 5.49
N ALA A 76 -7.79 3.46 4.63
CA ALA A 76 -7.58 3.76 3.21
C ALA A 76 -7.01 5.17 3.02
N GLU A 77 -7.53 6.16 3.74
CA GLU A 77 -6.98 7.52 3.80
C GLU A 77 -5.53 7.51 4.26
N ARG A 78 -5.23 6.84 5.39
CA ARG A 78 -3.86 6.68 5.92
C ARG A 78 -2.91 6.11 4.86
N LYS A 79 -3.27 5.01 4.19
CA LYS A 79 -2.46 4.41 3.11
C LYS A 79 -2.25 5.37 1.93
N SER A 80 -3.22 6.25 1.65
CA SER A 80 -3.08 7.31 0.64
C SER A 80 -2.13 8.44 1.08
N PHE A 81 -2.09 8.78 2.37
CA PHE A 81 -1.16 9.76 2.92
C PHE A 81 0.26 9.20 3.04
N GLU A 82 0.42 7.94 3.46
CA GLU A 82 1.72 7.25 3.51
C GLU A 82 2.36 7.13 2.12
N SER A 83 1.60 6.80 1.08
CA SER A 83 2.12 6.77 -0.30
C SER A 83 2.41 8.15 -0.88
N ARG A 84 1.63 9.18 -0.54
CA ARG A 84 1.97 10.57 -0.88
C ARG A 84 3.25 11.03 -0.18
N ALA A 85 3.41 10.72 1.10
CA ALA A 85 4.61 11.05 1.87
C ALA A 85 5.87 10.37 1.28
N SER A 86 5.81 9.08 0.93
CA SER A 86 6.95 8.40 0.32
C SER A 86 7.30 8.94 -1.07
N THR A 87 6.32 9.31 -1.91
CA THR A 87 6.61 9.98 -3.20
C THR A 87 7.18 11.39 -3.03
N LEU A 88 6.78 12.14 -2.00
CA LEU A 88 7.37 13.45 -1.70
C LEU A 88 8.81 13.34 -1.18
N ASP A 89 9.09 12.34 -0.35
CA ASP A 89 10.44 12.01 0.11
C ASP A 89 11.33 11.53 -1.05
N GLU A 90 10.83 10.65 -1.93
CA GLU A 90 11.52 10.27 -3.17
C GLU A 90 11.82 11.50 -4.05
N ILE A 91 10.86 12.42 -4.21
CA ILE A 91 11.07 13.68 -4.96
C ILE A 91 12.10 14.58 -4.29
N ALA A 92 12.12 14.66 -2.96
CA ALA A 92 13.06 15.46 -2.18
C ALA A 92 14.48 14.89 -2.22
N GLN A 93 14.64 13.57 -2.03
CA GLN A 93 15.93 12.89 -2.11
C GLN A 93 16.53 12.95 -3.53
N ASN A 94 15.69 12.89 -4.56
CA ASN A 94 16.07 13.04 -5.98
C ASN A 94 16.15 14.51 -6.47
N ARG A 95 15.91 15.52 -5.62
CA ARG A 95 16.12 16.94 -5.97
C ARG A 95 17.60 17.29 -5.81
N VAL A 96 18.31 17.32 -6.93
CA VAL A 96 19.66 17.88 -7.00
C VAL A 96 19.58 19.40 -6.78
N GLY A 97 20.30 19.91 -5.79
CA GLY A 97 20.46 21.35 -5.54
C GLY A 97 21.39 21.99 -6.56
N TRP A 98 20.95 22.06 -7.83
CA TRP A 98 21.80 22.52 -8.93
C TRP A 98 22.35 23.93 -8.75
N THR A 99 21.59 24.86 -8.15
CA THR A 99 22.09 26.21 -7.83
C THR A 99 23.31 26.15 -6.92
N ALA A 100 23.19 25.52 -5.74
CA ALA A 100 24.29 25.36 -4.80
C ALA A 100 25.50 24.61 -5.38
N LYS A 101 25.29 23.69 -6.33
CA LYS A 101 26.38 23.04 -7.07
C LYS A 101 27.04 23.99 -8.07
N LEU A 102 26.28 24.83 -8.77
CA LEU A 102 26.84 25.85 -9.66
C LEU A 102 27.62 26.90 -8.86
N ASP A 103 27.11 27.31 -7.69
CA ASP A 103 27.80 28.22 -6.76
C ASP A 103 29.15 27.61 -6.31
N GLN A 104 29.15 26.37 -5.79
CA GLN A 104 30.39 25.65 -5.42
C GLN A 104 31.39 25.50 -6.59
N MET A 105 30.90 25.37 -7.83
CA MET A 105 31.76 25.29 -9.02
C MET A 105 32.33 26.66 -9.41
N ILE A 106 31.55 27.73 -9.31
CA ILE A 106 32.01 29.11 -9.50
C ILE A 106 33.07 29.47 -8.45
N ASP A 107 32.87 29.09 -7.19
CA ASP A 107 33.87 29.23 -6.12
C ASP A 107 35.16 28.44 -6.44
N THR A 108 35.04 27.23 -7.00
CA THR A 108 36.20 26.43 -7.44
C THR A 108 36.96 27.13 -8.58
N ILE A 109 36.25 27.67 -9.58
CA ILE A 109 36.86 28.43 -10.69
C ILE A 109 37.56 29.69 -10.15
N ASN A 110 36.92 30.43 -9.24
CA ASN A 110 37.48 31.64 -8.61
C ASN A 110 38.68 31.34 -7.70
N THR A 111 38.76 30.14 -7.12
CA THR A 111 39.89 29.69 -6.28
C THR A 111 41.20 29.56 -7.08
N GLY A 112 41.15 29.48 -8.41
CA GLY A 112 42.32 29.60 -9.29
C GLY A 112 43.01 30.98 -9.27
N GLY A 113 42.35 31.97 -8.65
CA GLY A 113 42.80 33.36 -8.56
C GLY A 113 42.66 34.11 -9.89
N SER A 114 43.00 35.40 -9.88
CA SER A 114 42.99 36.25 -11.08
C SER A 114 44.18 35.95 -12.02
N GLY A 115 44.24 34.73 -12.54
CA GLY A 115 45.22 34.26 -13.50
C GLY A 115 46.49 33.63 -12.92
N GLN A 116 46.53 33.28 -11.62
CA GLN A 116 47.74 32.70 -11.00
C GLN A 116 47.85 31.18 -11.10
N LYS A 117 46.74 30.42 -11.03
CA LYS A 117 46.75 28.95 -11.09
C LYS A 117 46.09 28.39 -12.36
N TYR A 118 45.01 29.04 -12.80
CA TYR A 118 44.35 28.90 -14.10
C TYR A 118 43.42 30.10 -14.31
N LEU A 119 43.10 30.43 -15.57
CA LEU A 119 42.03 31.35 -15.93
C LEU A 119 41.00 30.54 -16.72
N ILE A 120 39.81 30.32 -16.17
CA ILE A 120 38.79 29.50 -16.83
C ILE A 120 37.45 30.23 -16.90
N TRP A 121 36.79 30.12 -18.04
CA TRP A 121 35.41 30.56 -18.26
C TRP A 121 34.61 29.48 -18.98
N LEU A 122 33.29 29.56 -18.86
CA LEU A 122 32.35 28.60 -19.46
C LEU A 122 31.53 29.34 -20.53
N ASP A 123 31.50 28.83 -21.76
CA ASP A 123 30.75 29.42 -22.87
C ASP A 123 29.28 28.97 -22.87
N ASP A 124 29.07 27.66 -22.64
CA ASP A 124 27.78 26.99 -22.58
C ASP A 124 27.73 26.10 -21.34
N LEU A 125 26.55 25.99 -20.73
CA LEU A 125 26.27 25.26 -19.51
C LEU A 125 24.91 24.58 -19.63
N THR A 126 24.93 23.31 -20.03
CA THR A 126 23.76 22.46 -20.16
C THR A 126 23.64 21.52 -18.96
N VAL A 127 22.70 21.84 -18.07
CA VAL A 127 22.32 21.00 -16.93
C VAL A 127 21.07 20.19 -17.28
N SER A 128 21.18 18.86 -17.28
CA SER A 128 20.07 17.97 -17.65
C SER A 128 19.75 16.96 -16.54
N ARG A 129 18.47 16.88 -16.15
CA ARG A 129 17.98 15.92 -15.14
C ARG A 129 17.58 14.59 -15.79
N GLN A 130 18.56 13.89 -16.34
CA GLN A 130 18.38 12.53 -16.86
C GLN A 130 18.58 11.52 -15.73
N TYR A 131 17.48 10.85 -15.32
CA TYR A 131 17.52 9.72 -14.40
C TYR A 131 17.48 8.40 -15.19
N ASP A 132 18.62 7.72 -15.30
CA ASP A 132 18.72 6.41 -15.96
C ASP A 132 18.94 5.30 -14.92
N LYS A 133 17.93 4.42 -14.81
CA LYS A 133 17.93 3.25 -13.91
C LYS A 133 19.02 2.22 -14.25
N LYS A 134 19.54 2.20 -15.48
CA LYS A 134 20.60 1.27 -15.91
C LYS A 134 21.99 1.72 -15.50
N THR A 135 22.28 3.02 -15.62
CA THR A 135 23.61 3.58 -15.29
C THR A 135 23.69 4.15 -13.88
N LYS A 136 22.59 4.12 -13.11
CA LYS A 136 22.47 4.78 -11.80
C LYS A 136 22.92 6.25 -11.86
N THR A 137 22.60 6.95 -12.95
CA THR A 137 22.89 8.38 -13.12
C THR A 137 21.62 9.17 -12.83
N ALA A 138 21.69 10.21 -11.99
CA ALA A 138 20.56 11.06 -11.61
C ALA A 138 20.55 12.45 -12.27
N GLY A 139 21.66 12.82 -12.91
CA GLY A 139 21.80 14.06 -13.65
C GLY A 139 23.09 14.09 -14.45
N LEU A 140 23.10 14.87 -15.52
CA LEU A 140 24.22 15.04 -16.42
C LEU A 140 24.49 16.54 -16.57
N TYR A 141 25.64 16.95 -16.05
CA TYR A 141 26.20 18.29 -16.21
C TYR A 141 27.11 18.29 -17.44
N LYS A 142 26.92 19.27 -18.32
CA LYS A 142 27.80 19.54 -19.46
C LYS A 142 28.12 21.02 -19.51
N ALA A 143 29.39 21.35 -19.69
CA ALA A 143 29.78 22.69 -20.08
C ALA A 143 30.92 22.67 -21.09
N GLN A 144 30.90 23.62 -22.02
CA GLN A 144 32.05 23.94 -22.85
C GLN A 144 32.91 24.94 -22.09
N ALA A 145 34.09 24.53 -21.67
CA ALA A 145 35.01 25.34 -20.88
C ALA A 145 36.20 25.79 -21.74
N ASN A 146 36.70 27.00 -21.51
CA ASN A 146 37.97 27.44 -22.05
C ASN A 146 38.93 27.74 -20.90
N CYS A 147 40.19 27.33 -21.05
CA CYS A 147 41.29 27.75 -20.20
C CYS A 147 42.20 28.72 -20.95
N GLY A 148 42.49 29.86 -20.34
CA GLY A 148 43.36 30.89 -20.89
C GLY A 148 44.83 30.59 -20.69
N GLY A 149 45.62 30.76 -21.76
CA GLY A 149 47.07 30.57 -21.76
C GLY A 149 47.52 29.34 -22.55
N GLU A 150 48.81 29.31 -22.90
CA GLU A 150 49.36 28.32 -23.84
C GLU A 150 49.44 26.89 -23.28
N ASN A 151 49.47 26.74 -21.94
CA ASN A 151 49.81 25.49 -21.28
C ASN A 151 48.58 24.67 -20.88
N ILE A 152 48.38 23.52 -21.54
CA ILE A 152 47.33 22.54 -21.24
C ILE A 152 47.38 22.01 -19.78
N GLY A 153 48.54 22.08 -19.11
CA GLY A 153 48.68 21.73 -17.68
C GLY A 153 47.80 22.58 -16.75
N LEU A 154 47.37 23.77 -17.17
CA LEU A 154 46.40 24.58 -16.43
C LEU A 154 45.02 23.90 -16.35
N VAL A 155 44.63 23.16 -17.40
CA VAL A 155 43.38 22.35 -17.41
C VAL A 155 43.50 21.16 -16.46
N ALA A 156 44.67 20.52 -16.39
CA ALA A 156 44.92 19.44 -15.43
C ALA A 156 44.85 19.94 -13.97
N ASN A 157 45.53 21.05 -13.65
CA ASN A 157 45.47 21.69 -12.34
C ASN A 157 44.02 22.03 -11.92
N PHE A 158 43.19 22.49 -12.85
CA PHE A 158 41.78 22.74 -12.60
C PHE A 158 41.00 21.46 -12.34
N LEU A 159 41.21 20.39 -13.11
CA LEU A 159 40.48 19.13 -12.89
C LEU A 159 40.89 18.40 -11.61
N ASP A 160 42.12 18.57 -11.14
CA ASP A 160 42.55 18.06 -9.84
C ASP A 160 41.92 18.85 -8.69
N ASP A 161 41.91 20.19 -8.77
CA ASP A 161 41.16 21.05 -7.83
C ASP A 161 39.66 20.73 -7.84
N LEU A 162 39.08 20.55 -9.02
CA LEU A 162 37.68 20.20 -9.21
C LEU A 162 37.37 18.86 -8.53
N GLN A 163 38.19 17.82 -8.72
CA GLN A 163 38.04 16.54 -8.04
C GLN A 163 38.16 16.63 -6.51
N GLY A 164 38.95 17.58 -6.00
CA GLY A 164 39.07 17.87 -4.56
C GLY A 164 37.92 18.71 -3.99
N SER A 165 37.09 19.35 -4.83
CA SER A 165 36.06 20.30 -4.41
C SER A 165 34.79 19.66 -3.84
N GLU A 166 34.05 20.43 -3.02
CA GLU A 166 32.70 20.04 -2.60
C GLU A 166 31.71 19.93 -3.77
N PHE A 167 31.94 20.66 -4.87
CA PHE A 167 31.13 20.52 -6.09
C PHE A 167 31.18 19.08 -6.62
N PHE A 168 32.36 18.45 -6.61
CA PHE A 168 32.54 17.11 -7.13
C PHE A 168 31.98 16.00 -6.22
N ALA A 169 31.68 16.30 -4.96
CA ALA A 169 31.03 15.36 -4.04
C ALA A 169 29.66 14.90 -4.60
N GLY A 170 29.60 13.64 -5.05
CA GLY A 170 28.43 13.00 -5.68
C GLY A 170 28.58 12.68 -7.17
N PHE A 171 29.64 13.13 -7.84
CA PHE A 171 29.88 12.85 -9.26
C PHE A 171 30.71 11.56 -9.48
N GLU A 172 30.63 11.02 -10.70
CA GLU A 172 31.57 10.03 -11.25
C GLU A 172 32.90 10.70 -11.64
N PRO A 173 34.06 9.98 -11.61
CA PRO A 173 35.33 10.49 -12.14
C PRO A 173 35.12 11.08 -13.54
N PRO A 174 35.67 12.29 -13.82
CA PRO A 174 35.57 12.87 -15.15
C PRO A 174 36.27 11.95 -16.16
N LYS A 175 35.82 11.99 -17.41
CA LYS A 175 36.65 11.50 -18.51
C LYS A 175 37.94 12.35 -18.58
N PRO A 176 39.08 11.79 -19.01
CA PRO A 176 40.24 12.61 -19.36
C PRO A 176 39.83 13.70 -20.37
N PRO A 177 40.28 14.96 -20.20
CA PRO A 177 39.86 16.06 -21.06
C PRO A 177 40.47 15.94 -22.45
N GLU A 178 39.63 16.00 -23.49
CA GLU A 178 40.08 16.19 -24.87
C GLU A 178 40.11 17.70 -25.19
N GLY A 179 41.21 18.36 -24.85
CA GLY A 179 41.42 19.78 -25.12
C GLY A 179 41.81 20.06 -26.58
N LYS A 180 41.24 21.11 -27.17
CA LYS A 180 41.62 21.67 -28.47
C LYS A 180 42.15 23.09 -28.29
N ARG A 181 43.37 23.35 -28.75
CA ARG A 181 43.94 24.70 -28.81
C ARG A 181 43.14 25.55 -29.80
N ARG A 182 42.87 26.79 -29.41
CA ARG A 182 42.24 27.84 -30.19
C ARG A 182 43.16 29.06 -30.15
N ASP A 183 43.54 29.55 -31.31
CA ASP A 183 44.34 30.76 -31.48
C ASP A 183 43.40 31.86 -31.98
N ASP A 184 42.84 32.64 -31.04
CA ASP A 184 41.79 33.63 -31.32
C ASP A 184 42.34 34.99 -31.80
N GLY A 185 43.67 35.15 -31.84
CA GLY A 185 44.39 36.24 -32.50
C GLY A 185 44.72 37.45 -31.62
N ASP A 186 45.59 38.33 -32.13
CA ASP A 186 46.26 39.42 -31.39
C ASP A 186 45.34 40.52 -30.82
N GLY A 187 44.02 40.42 -31.02
CA GLY A 187 43.02 41.36 -30.49
C GLY A 187 42.30 40.88 -29.23
N LEU A 188 42.46 39.61 -28.83
CA LEU A 188 41.76 39.01 -27.69
C LEU A 188 42.73 38.71 -26.53
N ILE A 189 42.22 38.86 -25.30
CA ILE A 189 42.92 38.53 -24.07
C ILE A 189 42.14 37.39 -23.41
N PRO A 190 42.72 36.18 -23.27
CA PRO A 190 44.05 35.75 -23.74
C PRO A 190 44.11 35.52 -25.26
N SER A 191 45.31 35.62 -25.84
CA SER A 191 45.55 35.43 -27.29
C SER A 191 45.52 33.97 -27.76
N SER A 192 45.68 33.03 -26.82
CA SER A 192 45.44 31.60 -27.02
C SER A 192 44.66 31.00 -25.85
N ALA A 193 43.77 30.07 -26.18
CA ALA A 193 42.92 29.37 -25.23
C ALA A 193 42.87 27.87 -25.56
N TRP A 194 42.64 27.05 -24.53
CA TRP A 194 42.33 25.62 -24.66
C TRP A 194 40.85 25.40 -24.38
N ASN A 195 40.10 25.05 -25.41
CA ASN A 195 38.69 24.67 -25.30
C ASN A 195 38.58 23.17 -24.94
N PHE A 196 37.77 22.82 -23.95
CA PHE A 196 37.56 21.44 -23.51
C PHE A 196 36.11 21.19 -23.04
N ASP A 197 35.57 20.02 -23.36
CA ASP A 197 34.23 19.59 -22.94
C ASP A 197 34.26 18.95 -21.54
N LEU A 198 33.54 19.54 -20.58
CA LEU A 198 33.39 19.02 -19.22
C LEU A 198 32.07 18.24 -19.08
N GLU A 199 32.11 16.92 -19.32
CA GLU A 199 30.98 16.01 -19.07
C GLU A 199 31.08 15.35 -17.68
N LEU A 200 30.18 15.72 -16.77
CA LEU A 200 30.12 15.19 -15.40
C LEU A 200 28.78 14.50 -15.13
N LYS A 201 28.85 13.23 -14.71
CA LYS A 201 27.67 12.41 -14.35
C LYS A 201 27.46 12.38 -12.86
N LEU A 202 26.29 12.82 -12.41
CA LEU A 202 25.91 12.75 -11.00
C LEU A 202 25.42 11.33 -10.68
N LYS A 203 26.05 10.69 -9.70
CA LYS A 203 25.62 9.38 -9.18
C LYS A 203 24.23 9.53 -8.56
N ALA A 204 23.37 8.55 -8.82
CA ALA A 204 22.11 8.44 -8.10
C ALA A 204 22.41 8.23 -6.60
N ARG A 205 21.70 8.99 -5.76
CA ARG A 205 21.74 8.81 -4.31
C ARG A 205 21.17 7.44 -4.01
N GLU A 206 21.92 6.57 -3.34
CA GLU A 206 21.41 5.24 -2.97
C GLU A 206 20.30 5.40 -1.93
N THR A 207 19.05 5.35 -2.40
CA THR A 207 17.88 5.21 -1.54
C THR A 207 17.97 3.86 -0.82
N GLU A 208 17.63 3.80 0.47
CA GLU A 208 17.85 2.58 1.26
C GLU A 208 17.04 1.37 0.75
N ALA A 209 16.00 1.61 -0.05
CA ALA A 209 15.23 0.58 -0.76
C ALA A 209 16.06 -0.24 -1.76
N ASP A 210 17.18 0.31 -2.27
CA ASP A 210 18.06 -0.38 -3.23
C ASP A 210 19.16 -1.22 -2.55
N LYS A 211 19.24 -1.19 -1.20
CA LYS A 211 20.05 -2.13 -0.42
C LYS A 211 19.39 -3.50 -0.49
N PRO A 212 20.00 -4.54 -1.11
CA PRO A 212 19.40 -5.86 -1.16
C PRO A 212 19.30 -6.43 0.26
N VAL A 213 18.07 -6.55 0.77
CA VAL A 213 17.79 -7.19 2.06
C VAL A 213 18.39 -8.59 2.02
N LYS A 214 19.50 -8.80 2.76
CA LYS A 214 20.16 -10.09 2.87
C LYS A 214 19.21 -11.05 3.57
N ALA A 215 18.43 -11.79 2.78
CA ALA A 215 17.41 -12.71 3.26
C ALA A 215 18.03 -13.70 4.27
N SER A 216 17.68 -13.55 5.54
CA SER A 216 18.11 -14.42 6.61
C SER A 216 17.58 -15.83 6.34
N LYS A 217 18.50 -16.79 6.14
CA LYS A 217 18.17 -18.21 5.98
C LYS A 217 17.73 -18.83 7.32
N SER A 218 16.55 -18.45 7.81
CA SER A 218 15.99 -18.91 9.09
C SER A 218 14.52 -19.33 8.97
N ALA A 219 14.16 -19.99 7.86
CA ALA A 219 12.81 -20.51 7.63
C ALA A 219 12.79 -21.75 6.69
N LYS A 220 13.56 -22.81 7.00
CA LYS A 220 13.48 -24.09 6.26
C LYS A 220 13.53 -25.37 7.12
N SER A 221 12.89 -25.31 8.29
CA SER A 221 12.36 -26.48 9.01
C SER A 221 11.21 -25.99 9.93
N ALA A 222 10.06 -26.66 10.06
CA ALA A 222 9.59 -27.85 9.35
C ALA A 222 8.08 -27.73 9.04
N LYS A 223 7.67 -28.22 7.86
CA LYS A 223 6.25 -28.53 7.56
C LYS A 223 6.14 -29.69 6.55
N ALA A 224 6.66 -30.84 6.94
CA ALA A 224 6.34 -32.12 6.31
C ALA A 224 5.10 -32.70 7.01
N GLY A 225 4.03 -32.97 6.27
CA GLY A 225 2.73 -33.36 6.84
C GLY A 225 1.60 -33.12 5.85
N ALA A 226 1.58 -33.89 4.76
CA ALA A 226 0.61 -33.76 3.68
C ALA A 226 -0.50 -34.82 3.76
N LYS A 227 -1.75 -34.42 3.46
CA LYS A 227 -2.75 -35.29 2.78
C LYS A 227 -3.96 -34.50 2.25
N ASN A 228 -4.09 -34.49 0.92
CA ASN A 228 -5.37 -34.47 0.17
C ASN A 228 -5.91 -35.93 0.12
N PRO A 229 -7.14 -36.26 -0.38
CA PRO A 229 -8.07 -35.56 -1.32
C PRO A 229 -9.43 -35.19 -0.66
N ALA A 230 -10.50 -34.72 -1.33
CA ALA A 230 -10.81 -34.43 -2.76
C ALA A 230 -11.54 -33.06 -2.84
N LYS A 231 -12.05 -32.49 -3.94
CA LYS A 231 -12.25 -32.82 -5.38
C LYS A 231 -13.33 -33.83 -5.83
N ASP A 232 -14.60 -33.47 -5.59
CA ASP A 232 -15.66 -33.48 -6.62
C ASP A 232 -16.24 -32.03 -6.65
N SER A 233 -16.58 -31.41 -7.79
CA SER A 233 -17.77 -31.60 -8.66
C SER A 233 -19.10 -31.39 -7.91
N LYS A 234 -20.11 -30.71 -8.48
CA LYS A 234 -20.40 -30.41 -9.89
C LYS A 234 -21.25 -29.13 -10.01
N ASP A 235 -21.22 -28.46 -11.17
CA ASP A 235 -22.10 -27.33 -11.49
C ASP A 235 -23.58 -27.73 -11.55
N GLU A 236 -24.45 -26.88 -10.98
CA GLU A 236 -25.89 -26.90 -11.24
C GLU A 236 -26.40 -25.45 -11.36
N LYS A 237 -26.81 -25.06 -12.58
CA LYS A 237 -27.29 -23.71 -12.89
C LYS A 237 -28.30 -23.73 -14.05
N ALA A 238 -29.53 -24.15 -13.74
CA ALA A 238 -30.74 -23.75 -14.45
C ALA A 238 -31.64 -23.04 -13.40
N ALA A 239 -32.31 -21.92 -13.64
CA ALA A 239 -32.75 -21.27 -14.90
C ALA A 239 -33.92 -21.97 -15.60
N GLU A 240 -34.94 -22.34 -14.83
CA GLU A 240 -36.34 -22.32 -15.32
C GLU A 240 -36.99 -21.00 -14.91
N GLY A 241 -37.82 -20.47 -15.80
CA GLY A 241 -38.42 -19.14 -15.71
C GLY A 241 -39.60 -19.03 -16.65
N GLU A 242 -40.60 -19.90 -16.45
CA GLU A 242 -41.90 -19.87 -17.10
C GLU A 242 -42.96 -20.18 -16.04
N ASP A 243 -43.83 -19.21 -15.75
CA ASP A 243 -45.28 -19.46 -15.65
C ASP A 243 -46.05 -18.12 -15.79
N GLN A 244 -47.37 -18.20 -15.95
CA GLN A 244 -48.24 -17.12 -16.45
C GLN A 244 -49.08 -16.40 -15.38
#